data_AF-A0A535S4L5-F1
#
_entry.id   AF-A0A535S4L5-F1
#
_cell.length_a   1.000
_cell.length_b   1.000
_cell.length_c   1.000
_cell.angle_alpha   90.00
_cell.angle_beta   90.00
_cell.angle_gamma   90.00
#
_symmetry.space_group_name_H-M   'P 1'
#
loop_
_entity.id
_entity.type
_entity.pdbx_description
1 polymer ?
#
loop_
_entity_poly.entity_id
_entity_poly.type
_entity_poly.pdbx_seq_one_letter_code
_entity_poly.pdbx_strand_id
1 'polypeptide(L)'
;MNTAAATAGLARILLIADDPTLGQNYRGALEVAGYDVTQAESFVDVLGTAMPDPDVIVLCELAVFAYPGQAGLVIRATDRMMPDDLVAEVQRRLALQATLLTTVG
;
A
#
# COMPACT_ATOMS: atom_id res chain seq x y z
N MET A 1 6.29 -3.93 -31.48
CA MET A 1 5.32 -3.32 -30.56
C MET A 1 5.99 -3.22 -29.20
N ASN A 2 6.37 -2.02 -28.80
CA ASN A 2 7.20 -1.76 -27.63
C ASN A 2 6.30 -1.38 -26.45
N THR A 3 5.75 -2.36 -25.74
CA THR A 3 5.10 -2.12 -24.44
C THR A 3 6.19 -2.08 -23.38
N ALA A 4 6.50 -0.86 -22.92
CA ALA A 4 7.29 -0.65 -21.71
C ALA A 4 6.53 -1.28 -20.52
N ALA A 5 6.78 -2.56 -20.27
CA ALA A 5 6.55 -3.13 -18.96
C ALA A 5 7.60 -2.48 -18.06
N ALA A 6 7.24 -1.35 -17.45
CA ALA A 6 7.97 -0.86 -16.29
C ALA A 6 8.01 -2.04 -15.33
N THR A 7 9.20 -2.63 -15.20
CA THR A 7 9.51 -3.59 -14.15
C THR A 7 9.49 -2.77 -12.86
N ALA A 8 8.29 -2.43 -12.40
CA ALA A 8 8.07 -1.81 -11.11
C ALA A 8 8.61 -2.84 -10.12
N GLY A 9 9.80 -2.56 -9.57
CA GLY A 9 10.33 -3.35 -8.47
C GLY A 9 9.23 -3.51 -7.44
N LEU A 10 9.06 -4.73 -6.94
CA LEU A 10 8.06 -5.17 -5.96
C LEU A 10 7.83 -4.07 -4.91
N ALA A 11 6.83 -3.21 -5.11
CA ALA A 11 6.60 -2.10 -4.18
C ALA A 11 6.21 -2.70 -2.84
N ARG A 12 6.81 -2.18 -1.77
CA ARG A 12 6.57 -2.65 -0.40
C ARG A 12 5.34 -1.96 0.14
N ILE A 13 4.34 -2.76 0.48
CA ILE A 13 3.07 -2.28 1.00
C ILE A 13 2.97 -2.65 2.47
N LEU A 14 2.79 -1.63 3.31
CA LEU A 14 2.37 -1.82 4.68
C LEU A 14 0.84 -1.75 4.75
N LEU A 15 0.19 -2.87 5.01
CA LEU A 15 -1.24 -2.98 5.21
C LEU A 15 -1.56 -2.95 6.71
N ILE A 16 -2.27 -1.92 7.15
CA ILE A 16 -2.76 -1.80 8.53
C ILE A 16 -4.27 -2.02 8.53
N ALA A 17 -4.70 -3.13 9.12
CA ALA A 17 -6.10 -3.54 9.18
C ALA A 17 -6.42 -4.12 10.55
N ASP A 18 -7.35 -3.49 11.27
CA ASP A 18 -7.81 -3.97 12.58
C ASP A 18 -8.69 -5.23 12.46
N ASP A 19 -9.38 -5.39 11.33
CA ASP A 19 -10.10 -6.62 11.01
C ASP A 19 -9.18 -7.63 10.29
N PRO A 20 -8.91 -8.80 10.89
CA PRO A 20 -7.97 -9.79 10.33
C PRO A 20 -8.50 -10.47 9.06
N THR A 21 -9.82 -10.52 8.86
CA THR A 21 -10.44 -11.19 7.70
C THR A 21 -10.37 -10.28 6.48
N LEU A 22 -10.72 -9.01 6.65
CA LEU A 22 -10.58 -7.96 5.65
C LEU A 22 -9.11 -7.75 5.29
N GLY A 23 -8.22 -7.71 6.30
CA GLY A 23 -6.78 -7.62 6.11
C GLY A 23 -6.23 -8.76 5.25
N GLN A 24 -6.64 -10.00 5.51
CA GLN A 24 -6.21 -11.13 4.68
C GLN A 24 -6.72 -11.07 3.23
N ASN A 25 -7.95 -10.60 3.02
CA ASN A 25 -8.50 -10.44 1.66
C ASN A 25 -7.71 -9.40 0.85
N TYR A 26 -7.41 -8.24 1.45
CA TYR A 26 -6.62 -7.21 0.78
C TYR A 26 -5.17 -7.64 0.59
N ARG A 27 -4.57 -8.27 1.61
CA ARG A 27 -3.23 -8.84 1.50
C ARG A 27 -3.14 -9.81 0.33
N GLY A 28 -4.07 -10.76 0.23
CA GLY A 28 -4.08 -11.75 -0.84
C GLY A 28 -4.18 -11.11 -2.23
N ALA A 29 -5.03 -10.10 -2.40
CA ALA A 29 -5.13 -9.39 -3.68
C ALA A 29 -3.84 -8.64 -4.05
N LEU A 30 -3.18 -8.00 -3.08
CA LEU A 30 -1.93 -7.27 -3.28
C LEU A 30 -0.74 -8.21 -3.55
N GLU A 31 -0.63 -9.34 -2.84
CA GLU A 31 0.38 -10.36 -3.08
C GLU A 31 0.20 -11.00 -4.47
N VAL A 32 -1.04 -11.29 -4.89
CA VAL A 32 -1.36 -11.79 -6.24
C VAL A 32 -1.00 -10.77 -7.32
N ALA A 33 -1.17 -9.48 -7.05
CA ALA A 33 -0.74 -8.41 -7.94
C ALA A 33 0.79 -8.25 -8.00
N GLY A 34 1.54 -8.98 -7.17
CA GLY A 34 3.00 -8.99 -7.16
C GLY A 34 3.63 -7.94 -6.24
N TYR A 35 2.92 -7.47 -5.21
CA TYR A 35 3.48 -6.57 -4.20
C TYR A 35 4.07 -7.36 -3.01
N ASP A 36 5.05 -6.76 -2.33
CA ASP A 36 5.59 -7.29 -1.08
C ASP A 36 4.77 -6.69 0.08
N VAL A 37 3.93 -7.49 0.72
CA VAL A 37 2.93 -6.99 1.68
C VAL A 37 3.28 -7.39 3.10
N THR A 38 3.47 -6.40 3.97
CA THR A 38 3.56 -6.58 5.42
C THR A 38 2.23 -6.18 6.04
N GLN A 39 1.61 -7.07 6.82
CA GLN A 39 0.36 -6.79 7.52
C GLN A 39 0.60 -6.49 9.00
N ALA A 40 -0.09 -5.48 9.53
CA ALA A 40 -0.15 -5.16 10.95
C ALA A 40 -1.60 -4.88 11.37
N GLU A 41 -1.93 -5.15 12.64
CA GLU A 41 -3.25 -4.88 13.21
C GLU A 41 -3.43 -3.40 13.56
N SER A 42 -2.34 -2.74 13.98
CA SER A 42 -2.33 -1.31 14.30
C SER A 42 -1.00 -0.66 13.92
N PHE A 43 -1.02 0.66 13.78
CA PHE A 43 0.22 1.43 13.61
C PHE A 43 1.16 1.33 14.83
N VAL A 44 0.60 1.02 16.01
CA VAL A 44 1.42 0.83 17.22
C VAL A 44 2.31 -0.40 17.13
N ASP A 45 1.85 -1.47 16.46
CA ASP A 45 2.64 -2.69 16.25
C ASP A 45 3.85 -2.46 15.33
N VAL A 46 3.79 -1.41 14.51
CA VAL A 46 4.88 -1.04 13.61
C VAL A 46 5.79 0.03 14.19
N LEU A 47 5.33 0.77 15.20
CA LEU A 47 6.10 1.80 15.89
C LEU A 47 7.27 1.18 16.67
N GLY A 48 8.49 1.48 16.22
CA GLY A 48 9.73 0.99 16.86
C GLY A 48 10.21 -0.36 16.34
N THR A 49 9.47 -0.98 15.42
CA THR A 49 9.89 -2.20 14.73
C THR A 49 10.86 -1.82 13.61
N ALA A 50 11.99 -2.50 13.52
CA ALA A 50 12.96 -2.31 12.44
C ALA A 50 12.42 -2.93 11.14
N MET A 51 11.49 -2.23 10.51
CA MET A 51 10.94 -2.59 9.21
C MET A 51 11.48 -1.68 8.10
N PRO A 52 11.65 -2.22 6.88
CA PRO A 52 11.98 -1.38 5.73
C PRO A 52 10.88 -0.32 5.52
N ASP A 53 11.28 0.87 5.07
CA ASP A 53 10.32 1.94 4.75
C ASP A 53 9.38 1.45 3.64
N PRO A 54 8.04 1.49 3.85
CA PRO A 54 7.08 1.05 2.85
C PRO A 54 6.91 2.12 1.77
N ASP A 55 6.85 1.70 0.51
CA ASP A 55 6.54 2.57 -0.62
C ASP A 55 5.09 3.07 -0.54
N VAL A 56 4.18 2.20 -0.09
CA VAL A 56 2.75 2.48 0.07
C VAL A 56 2.26 1.97 1.42
N ILE A 57 1.44 2.79 2.08
CA ILE A 57 0.77 2.42 3.34
C ILE A 57 -0.73 2.38 3.07
N VAL A 58 -1.33 1.21 3.24
CA VAL A 58 -2.78 1.02 3.12
C VAL A 58 -3.37 0.97 4.53
N LEU A 59 -4.29 1.88 4.81
CA LEU A 59 -5.02 1.95 6.08
C LEU A 59 -6.47 1.53 5.84
N CYS A 60 -6.91 0.46 6.52
CA CYS A 60 -8.33 0.10 6.56
C CYS A 60 -9.06 0.94 7.62
N GLU A 61 -10.24 1.46 7.24
CA GLU A 61 -11.24 2.16 8.08
C GLU A 61 -10.67 3.04 9.22
N LEU A 62 -10.40 2.46 10.40
CA LEU A 62 -10.09 3.17 11.66
C LEU A 62 -8.60 3.31 11.96
N ALA A 63 -7.71 2.67 11.21
CA ALA A 63 -6.26 2.82 11.37
C ALA A 63 -5.75 4.25 11.09
N VAL A 64 -6.61 5.10 10.51
CA VAL A 64 -6.39 6.51 10.17
C VAL A 64 -5.98 7.39 11.36
N PHE A 65 -6.44 7.10 12.58
CA PHE A 65 -6.22 8.00 13.72
C PHE A 65 -4.82 7.91 14.35
N ALA A 66 -4.07 6.85 14.05
CA ALA A 66 -2.78 6.58 14.68
C ALA A 66 -1.58 6.96 13.80
N TYR A 67 -1.79 7.40 12.55
CA TYR A 67 -0.69 7.64 11.61
C TYR A 67 -0.16 9.08 11.71
N PRO A 68 1.08 9.31 12.20
CA PRO A 68 1.63 10.64 12.46
C PRO A 68 2.13 11.36 11.19
N GLY A 69 1.99 10.75 10.02
CA GLY A 69 2.52 11.25 8.75
C GLY A 69 3.98 10.83 8.55
N GLN A 70 4.23 9.77 7.79
CA GLN A 70 5.53 9.54 7.15
C GLN A 70 5.47 10.00 5.68
N ALA A 71 6.64 10.07 5.05
CA ALA A 71 6.82 10.44 3.64
C ALA A 71 6.24 9.43 2.64
N GLY A 72 5.71 8.29 3.11
CA GLY A 72 5.11 7.24 2.30
C GLY A 72 3.72 7.60 1.77
N LEU A 73 3.34 6.97 0.67
CA LEU A 73 2.08 7.23 0.00
C LEU A 73 0.94 6.48 0.72
N VAL A 74 -0.01 7.23 1.31
CA VAL A 74 -1.07 6.66 2.15
C VAL A 74 -2.38 6.48 1.38
N ILE A 75 -2.88 5.24 1.33
CA ILE A 75 -4.17 4.87 0.73
C ILE A 75 -5.14 4.49 1.85
N ARG A 76 -6.38 4.95 1.73
CA ARG A 76 -7.44 4.64 2.69
C ARG A 76 -8.42 3.67 2.04
N ALA A 77 -8.45 2.44 2.52
CA ALA A 77 -9.41 1.43 2.11
C ALA A 77 -10.62 1.50 3.05
N THR A 78 -11.76 1.93 2.53
CA THR A 78 -13.05 1.82 3.22
C THR A 78 -13.57 0.40 3.14
N ASP A 79 -14.43 -0.04 4.08
CA ASP A 79 -14.99 -1.42 4.07
C ASP A 79 -15.68 -1.80 2.74
N ARG A 80 -16.20 -0.80 2.03
CA ARG A 80 -16.90 -0.96 0.75
C ARG A 80 -15.99 -1.08 -0.47
N MET A 81 -14.67 -0.90 -0.31
CA MET A 81 -13.72 -0.97 -1.41
C MET A 81 -13.44 -2.42 -1.75
N MET A 82 -13.65 -2.82 -3.01
CA MET A 82 -13.30 -4.17 -3.44
C MET A 82 -11.77 -4.33 -3.48
N PRO A 83 -11.24 -5.54 -3.24
CA PRO A 83 -9.80 -5.79 -3.27
C PRO A 83 -9.13 -5.40 -4.60
N ASP A 84 -9.80 -5.66 -5.74
CA ASP A 84 -9.31 -5.24 -7.06
C ASP A 84 -9.24 -3.71 -7.22
N ASP A 85 -10.20 -2.98 -6.65
CA ASP A 85 -10.19 -1.51 -6.66
C ASP A 85 -9.03 -0.95 -5.84
N LEU A 86 -8.69 -1.61 -4.73
CA LEU A 86 -7.53 -1.27 -3.92
C LEU A 86 -6.23 -1.45 -4.72
N VAL A 87 -6.08 -2.58 -5.41
CA VAL A 87 -4.92 -2.86 -6.28
C VAL A 87 -4.80 -1.78 -7.37
N ALA A 88 -5.91 -1.46 -8.03
CA ALA A 88 -5.93 -0.43 -9.07
C ALA A 88 -5.52 0.96 -8.54
N GLU A 89 -5.95 1.31 -7.32
CA GLU A 89 -5.59 2.58 -6.68
C GLU A 89 -4.11 2.60 -6.26
N VAL A 90 -3.57 1.50 -5.71
CA VAL A 90 -2.12 1.34 -5.44
C VAL A 90 -1.31 1.57 -6.71
N GLN A 91 -1.67 0.87 -7.79
CA GLN A 91 -0.98 0.98 -9.07
C GLN A 91 -1.04 2.41 -9.64
N ARG A 92 -2.22 3.03 -9.61
CA ARG A 92 -2.42 4.41 -10.09
C ARG A 92 -1.50 5.38 -9.36
N ARG A 93 -1.40 5.25 -8.04
CA ARG A 93 -0.63 6.18 -7.23
C ARG A 93 0.87 6.00 -7.36
N LEU A 94 1.34 4.74 -7.45
CA LEU A 94 2.73 4.44 -7.79
C LEU A 94 3.10 5.01 -9.16
N ALA A 95 2.22 4.86 -10.17
CA ALA A 95 2.44 5.42 -11.50
C ALA A 95 2.50 6.96 -11.49
N LEU A 96 1.64 7.62 -10.70
CA LEU A 96 1.66 9.07 -10.53
C LEU A 96 2.96 9.54 -9.87
N GLN A 97 3.40 8.86 -8.80
CA GLN A 97 4.64 9.18 -8.12
C GLN A 97 5.85 9.03 -9.05
N ALA A 98 5.92 7.93 -9.80
CA ALA A 98 6.95 7.73 -10.81
C ALA A 98 6.95 8.85 -11.85
N THR A 99 5.77 9.27 -12.33
CA THR A 99 5.62 10.37 -13.30
C THR A 99 6.13 11.70 -12.73
N LEU A 100 5.77 12.02 -11.48
CA LEU A 100 6.21 13.25 -10.80
C LEU A 100 7.72 13.28 -10.60
N LEU A 101 8.32 12.16 -10.19
CA LEU A 101 9.77 12.03 -10.04
C LEU A 101 10.50 12.20 -11.38
N THR A 102 9.93 11.71 -12.48
CA THR A 102 10.52 11.90 -13.83
C THR A 102 10.32 13.30 -14.42
N THR A 103 9.37 14.09 -13.92
CA THR A 103 9.07 15.44 -14.45
C THR A 103 9.89 16.53 -13.75
N VAL A 104 10.43 16.24 -12.56
CA VAL A 104 11.24 17.16 -11.74
C VAL A 104 12.74 16.88 -11.87
N GLY A 105 13.12 15.78 -12.54
CA GLY A 105 14.52 15.38 -12.80
C GLY A 105 15.14 16.00 -14.04
#